data_AF-A0A6P5Y8J9-F1
#
_entry.id   AF-A0A6P5Y8J9-F1
#
_cell.length_a   1.000
_cell.length_b   1.000
_cell.length_c   1.000
_cell.angle_alpha   90.00
_cell.angle_beta   90.00
_cell.angle_gamma   90.00
#
_symmetry.space_group_name_H-M   'P 1'
#
loop_
_entity.id
_entity.type
_entity.pdbx_description
1 polymer ?
#
loop_
_entity_poly.entity_id
_entity_poly.type
_entity_poly.pdbx_seq_one_letter_code
_entity_poly.pdbx_strand_id
1 'polypeptide(L)'
;MWNFIRRRDPNIHFERLLKPLISHRHFRTRAVDRQNASPTGLYGFDHLKSPKGFQRFVDDAIERSGELVDYIAGMPSSAEIIRAMDEISDTVCSVVDSAELCRQTHPARGFVQEANKASMRINEYLHFLNTNHTLYNAVKKAEQDGHLLTEEAHRAALHLRIDFEKGGIHLPSGKLDRVNQLNLNALQLCREYGENIITDPGHVDIFPASCIPRQIQHLLKPIYRLKSGVSKDSLGSLDDEQAKGFQIITEPRTLFSVLQLTADDQVRKMAYLKGNSVPHANHEVLDKLIASRHELAQIMGCKSYAEFVMKLNMASSPEVVISFLLEMSNMVKPSADKEFKTIRNLKRDVCGQRCVDLEPWDEPYYTAMIKSSAYNLDSSVVASYFSLPQCIEGLKLLVKSLFGANFDSIPMAPGESWHPDVLKMCLHHPEEGDLGYLYLDLYSRKGKYPGCATFAIKGGREISDTEYQLPVMALVFNFSRPHDSSTVRLNHGELETLFHEFGHALHALLSRTDYQHFSGTRVALDFAETPSNLFEYYARDYRVLRKFARHYSTGEVIPEKLVKSLNGARDMFAATELQRQVITATCMPSALLQLYGRSYAKRILCHLQPELHSEQNFCSMEEPKNRLIC
;
A
#
# COMPACT_ATOMS: atom_id res chain seq x y z
N MET A 1 -20.85 -62.47 3.64
CA MET A 1 -20.56 -63.32 2.46
C MET A 1 -19.21 -62.87 1.93
N TRP A 2 -18.11 -63.52 2.32
CA TRP A 2 -17.52 -64.70 1.64
C TRP A 2 -17.05 -64.34 0.22
N ASN A 3 -15.83 -64.59 -0.27
CA ASN A 3 -14.69 -65.34 0.23
C ASN A 3 -13.46 -65.09 -0.69
N PHE A 4 -12.28 -65.30 -0.12
CA PHE A 4 -10.99 -65.75 -0.68
C PHE A 4 -10.93 -66.25 -2.14
N ILE A 5 -9.80 -65.96 -2.82
CA ILE A 5 -8.75 -66.95 -3.22
C ILE A 5 -7.45 -66.22 -3.65
N ARG A 6 -6.34 -66.59 -2.99
CA ARG A 6 -4.93 -66.34 -3.36
C ARG A 6 -4.43 -67.47 -4.27
N ARG A 7 -3.58 -67.17 -5.27
CA ARG A 7 -2.50 -68.07 -5.73
C ARG A 7 -1.23 -67.25 -6.04
N ARG A 8 -0.08 -67.77 -5.58
CA ARG A 8 1.33 -67.35 -5.79
C ARG A 8 1.73 -67.66 -7.26
N ASP A 9 2.74 -67.10 -7.92
CA ASP A 9 4.18 -66.88 -7.58
C ASP A 9 4.89 -66.16 -8.79
N PRO A 10 6.23 -65.99 -8.89
CA PRO A 10 7.04 -64.84 -8.45
C PRO A 10 7.69 -64.03 -9.60
N ASN A 11 7.91 -62.73 -9.41
CA ASN A 11 9.18 -62.09 -9.77
C ASN A 11 9.30 -60.69 -9.14
N ILE A 12 10.51 -60.44 -8.66
CA ILE A 12 10.89 -59.46 -7.65
C ILE A 12 11.45 -58.23 -8.35
N HIS A 13 10.83 -57.07 -8.14
CA HIS A 13 11.44 -55.79 -7.77
C HIS A 13 10.46 -54.66 -8.09
N PHE A 14 10.44 -53.63 -7.22
CA PHE A 14 9.75 -52.35 -7.42
C PHE A 14 8.26 -52.25 -7.08
N GLU A 15 7.87 -52.57 -5.84
CA GLU A 15 6.65 -51.98 -5.24
C GLU A 15 6.72 -52.01 -3.71
N ARG A 16 7.18 -50.91 -3.12
CA ARG A 16 6.95 -50.60 -1.70
C ARG A 16 6.85 -49.10 -1.58
N LEU A 17 5.64 -48.58 -1.79
CA LEU A 17 5.09 -47.32 -1.27
C LEU A 17 3.92 -46.93 -2.18
N LEU A 18 2.69 -47.15 -1.71
CA LEU A 18 1.50 -46.31 -1.91
C LEU A 18 0.23 -47.12 -1.64
N LYS A 19 -0.43 -46.82 -0.52
CA LYS A 19 -1.87 -46.54 -0.43
C LYS A 19 -2.22 -46.02 0.98
N PRO A 20 -3.34 -45.30 1.16
CA PRO A 20 -3.31 -43.93 1.62
C PRO A 20 -3.71 -43.83 3.10
N LEU A 21 -3.06 -42.92 3.82
CA LEU A 21 -3.57 -42.39 5.06
C LEU A 21 -3.62 -40.88 4.93
N ILE A 22 -4.79 -40.36 5.27
CA ILE A 22 -5.20 -38.96 5.33
C ILE A 22 -4.05 -38.12 5.88
N SER A 23 -3.49 -37.25 5.04
CA SER A 23 -2.35 -36.38 5.39
C SER A 23 -2.83 -35.20 6.23
N HIS A 24 -2.75 -35.33 7.55
CA HIS A 24 -2.62 -34.16 8.42
C HIS A 24 -1.14 -33.74 8.43
N ARG A 25 -0.80 -32.66 7.71
CA ARG A 25 0.52 -32.03 7.77
C ARG A 25 0.67 -31.41 9.17
N HIS A 26 1.36 -32.08 10.09
CA HIS A 26 1.76 -31.49 11.37
C HIS A 26 3.06 -30.72 11.18
N PHE A 27 2.99 -29.39 11.21
CA PHE A 27 4.16 -28.52 11.11
C PHE A 27 4.85 -28.43 12.47
N ARG A 28 5.73 -29.40 12.77
CA ARG A 28 6.53 -29.39 13.99
C ARG A 28 7.80 -28.56 13.80
N THR A 29 7.74 -27.28 14.16
CA THR A 29 8.95 -26.53 14.51
C THR A 29 9.25 -26.75 16.00
N ARG A 30 10.41 -27.33 16.33
CA ARG A 30 10.89 -27.43 17.72
C ARG A 30 11.22 -26.03 18.23
N ALA A 31 10.41 -25.50 19.13
CA ALA A 31 10.79 -24.35 19.95
C ALA A 31 11.92 -24.78 20.91
N VAL A 32 13.17 -24.58 20.48
CA VAL A 32 14.34 -24.71 21.36
C VAL A 32 14.37 -23.50 22.30
N ASP A 33 14.63 -23.75 23.57
CA ASP A 33 14.72 -22.78 24.67
C ASP A 33 15.69 -21.62 24.32
N ARG A 34 15.15 -20.44 23.94
CA ARG A 34 15.90 -19.37 23.23
C ARG A 34 16.64 -18.37 24.13
N GLN A 35 16.57 -18.48 25.45
CA GLN A 35 17.11 -17.44 26.34
C GLN A 35 18.64 -17.53 26.55
N ASN A 36 19.29 -18.67 26.25
CA ASN A 36 20.75 -18.86 26.34
C ASN A 36 21.43 -19.08 24.97
N ALA A 37 20.79 -18.69 23.87
CA ALA A 37 21.30 -18.91 22.52
C ALA A 37 22.27 -17.80 22.07
N SER A 38 23.20 -18.15 21.18
CA SER A 38 24.01 -17.17 20.44
C SER A 38 23.12 -16.13 19.76
N PRO A 39 23.54 -14.86 19.63
CA PRO A 39 22.75 -13.84 18.95
C PRO A 39 22.30 -14.34 17.57
N THR A 40 21.02 -14.16 17.22
CA THR A 40 20.49 -14.61 15.94
C THR A 40 20.67 -13.58 14.83
N GLY A 41 20.91 -12.31 15.18
CA GLY A 41 20.91 -11.19 14.22
C GLY A 41 19.51 -10.72 13.84
N LEU A 42 19.41 -9.56 13.17
CA LEU A 42 18.13 -8.90 12.87
C LEU A 42 17.16 -9.85 12.16
N TYR A 43 15.92 -9.84 12.62
CA TYR A 43 14.82 -10.65 12.09
C TYR A 43 15.02 -12.18 12.20
N GLY A 44 16.10 -12.63 12.83
CA GLY A 44 16.51 -14.02 12.92
C GLY A 44 17.55 -14.44 11.87
N PHE A 45 18.08 -13.52 11.07
CA PHE A 45 19.13 -13.81 10.09
C PHE A 45 20.53 -13.71 10.70
N ASP A 46 21.26 -14.82 10.69
CA ASP A 46 22.58 -14.95 11.34
C ASP A 46 23.60 -13.91 10.83
N HIS A 47 23.54 -13.58 9.54
CA HIS A 47 24.38 -12.54 8.92
C HIS A 47 24.20 -11.19 9.60
N LEU A 48 22.98 -10.85 10.00
CA LEU A 48 22.57 -9.51 10.42
C LEU A 48 22.83 -9.23 11.91
N LYS A 49 23.90 -9.81 12.47
CA LYS A 49 24.42 -9.47 13.81
C LYS A 49 25.09 -8.09 13.85
N SER A 50 25.50 -7.58 12.69
CA SER A 50 26.13 -6.25 12.54
C SER A 50 25.72 -5.59 11.22
N PRO A 51 25.86 -4.25 11.07
CA PRO A 51 25.54 -3.56 9.83
C PRO A 51 26.25 -4.14 8.60
N LYS A 52 27.55 -4.43 8.72
CA LYS A 52 28.35 -5.00 7.63
C LYS A 52 27.93 -6.42 7.24
N GLY A 53 27.14 -7.09 8.10
CA GLY A 53 26.54 -8.38 7.83
C GLY A 53 25.73 -8.43 6.53
N PHE A 54 25.10 -7.31 6.15
CA PHE A 54 24.40 -7.16 4.87
C PHE A 54 25.30 -7.41 3.65
N GLN A 55 26.59 -7.09 3.73
CA GLN A 55 27.52 -7.34 2.62
C GLN A 55 27.67 -8.84 2.36
N ARG A 56 27.95 -9.60 3.44
CA ARG A 56 28.07 -11.06 3.36
C ARG A 56 26.74 -11.71 3.00
N PHE A 57 25.62 -11.18 3.51
CA PHE A 57 24.30 -11.70 3.17
C PHE A 57 24.00 -11.60 1.67
N VAL A 58 24.37 -10.48 1.04
CA VAL A 58 24.28 -10.31 -0.41
C VAL A 58 25.26 -11.22 -1.14
N ASP A 59 26.52 -11.34 -0.67
CA ASP A 59 27.52 -12.23 -1.28
C ASP A 59 27.01 -13.68 -1.34
N ASP A 60 26.55 -14.22 -0.21
CA ASP A 60 26.06 -15.59 -0.10
C ASP A 60 24.81 -15.80 -0.97
N ALA A 61 23.92 -14.81 -1.04
CA ALA A 61 22.73 -14.88 -1.88
C ALA A 61 23.06 -14.93 -3.38
N ILE A 62 24.05 -14.14 -3.82
CA ILE A 62 24.54 -14.15 -5.20
C ILE A 62 25.29 -15.44 -5.52
N GLU A 63 26.14 -15.92 -4.61
CA GLU A 63 26.88 -17.18 -4.76
C GLU A 63 25.91 -18.35 -4.90
N ARG A 64 24.96 -18.50 -3.97
CA ARG A 64 23.96 -19.57 -4.00
C ARG A 64 23.08 -19.51 -5.23
N SER A 65 22.64 -18.32 -5.62
CA SER A 65 21.85 -18.14 -6.83
C SER A 65 22.66 -18.48 -8.09
N GLY A 66 23.96 -18.17 -8.12
CA GLY A 66 24.87 -18.55 -9.20
C GLY A 66 24.99 -20.08 -9.35
N GLU A 67 25.15 -20.81 -8.25
CA GLU A 67 25.17 -22.29 -8.26
C GLU A 67 23.88 -22.86 -8.85
N LEU A 68 22.73 -22.30 -8.48
CA LEU A 68 21.41 -22.73 -8.97
C LEU A 68 21.22 -22.38 -10.45
N VAL A 69 21.73 -21.22 -10.91
CA VAL A 69 21.75 -20.84 -12.32
C VAL A 69 22.57 -21.84 -13.13
N ASP A 70 23.75 -22.22 -12.65
CA ASP A 70 24.62 -23.21 -13.30
C ASP A 70 23.96 -24.60 -13.33
N TYR A 71 23.29 -24.99 -12.25
CA TYR A 71 22.51 -26.23 -12.20
C TYR A 71 21.36 -26.22 -13.22
N ILE A 72 20.59 -25.13 -13.30
CA ILE A 72 19.51 -24.95 -14.29
C ILE A 72 20.05 -24.97 -15.72
N ALA A 73 21.26 -24.43 -15.95
CA ALA A 73 21.91 -24.46 -17.26
C ALA A 73 22.20 -25.90 -17.74
N GLY A 74 22.37 -26.85 -16.82
CA GLY A 74 22.44 -28.28 -17.09
C GLY A 74 21.12 -28.91 -17.58
N MET A 75 20.02 -28.14 -17.61
CA MET A 75 18.69 -28.57 -18.04
C MET A 75 18.17 -29.83 -17.31
N PRO A 76 18.05 -29.79 -15.97
CA PRO A 76 17.50 -30.88 -15.18
C PRO A 76 16.00 -31.08 -15.47
N SER A 77 15.31 -31.93 -14.71
CA SER A 77 13.87 -32.15 -14.92
C SER A 77 13.05 -30.88 -14.70
N SER A 78 11.87 -30.78 -15.34
CA SER A 78 11.00 -29.61 -15.20
C SER A 78 10.69 -29.26 -13.74
N ALA A 79 10.47 -30.27 -12.89
CA ALA A 79 10.22 -30.06 -11.47
C ALA A 79 11.44 -29.48 -10.74
N GLU A 80 12.64 -29.96 -11.06
CA GLU A 80 13.89 -29.43 -10.49
C GLU A 80 14.16 -28.00 -10.94
N ILE A 81 13.89 -27.66 -12.21
CA ILE A 81 14.02 -26.27 -12.73
C ILE A 81 13.12 -25.33 -11.92
N ILE A 82 11.84 -25.65 -11.74
CA ILE A 82 10.91 -24.78 -11.02
C ILE A 82 11.25 -24.67 -9.54
N ARG A 83 11.68 -25.76 -8.90
CA ARG A 83 12.16 -25.73 -7.50
C ARG A 83 13.41 -24.87 -7.33
N ALA A 84 14.37 -24.99 -8.25
CA ALA A 84 15.58 -24.16 -8.23
C ALA A 84 15.27 -22.68 -8.47
N MET A 85 14.34 -22.36 -9.38
CA MET A 85 13.85 -20.98 -9.57
C MET A 85 13.18 -20.40 -8.31
N ASP A 86 12.38 -21.21 -7.60
CA ASP A 86 11.75 -20.79 -6.34
C ASP A 86 12.79 -20.55 -5.24
N GLU A 87 13.83 -21.38 -5.15
CA GLU A 87 14.94 -21.19 -4.21
C GLU A 87 15.77 -19.94 -4.53
N ILE A 88 16.03 -19.64 -5.81
CA ILE A 88 16.64 -18.36 -6.22
C ILE A 88 15.76 -17.19 -5.73
N SER A 89 14.44 -17.29 -5.94
CA SER A 89 13.49 -16.25 -5.49
C SER A 89 13.53 -16.05 -3.98
N ASP A 90 13.47 -17.11 -3.19
CA ASP A 90 13.55 -17.10 -1.72
C ASP A 90 14.86 -16.49 -1.20
N THR A 91 15.97 -16.90 -1.80
CA THR A 91 17.31 -16.43 -1.46
C THR A 91 17.46 -14.92 -1.71
N VAL A 92 17.04 -14.46 -2.90
CA VAL A 92 17.12 -13.03 -3.27
C VAL A 92 16.13 -12.19 -2.46
N CYS A 93 14.88 -12.64 -2.32
CA CYS A 93 13.85 -11.89 -1.59
C CYS A 93 14.20 -11.76 -0.10
N SER A 94 14.81 -12.76 0.53
CA SER A 94 15.26 -12.66 1.93
C SER A 94 16.19 -11.47 2.17
N VAL A 95 17.07 -11.16 1.20
CA VAL A 95 17.95 -9.98 1.25
C VAL A 95 17.17 -8.70 0.95
N VAL A 96 16.36 -8.69 -0.11
CA VAL A 96 15.58 -7.51 -0.53
C VAL A 96 14.65 -7.05 0.59
N ASP A 97 13.86 -7.98 1.13
CA ASP A 97 12.80 -7.72 2.11
C ASP A 97 13.39 -7.26 3.45
N SER A 98 14.45 -7.93 3.93
CA SER A 98 15.14 -7.54 5.16
C SER A 98 15.86 -6.20 5.04
N ALA A 99 16.47 -5.91 3.88
CA ALA A 99 17.10 -4.62 3.61
C ALA A 99 16.07 -3.50 3.53
N GLU A 100 14.92 -3.74 2.88
CA GLU A 100 13.86 -2.73 2.77
C GLU A 100 13.28 -2.40 4.14
N LEU A 101 12.89 -3.40 4.93
CA LEU A 101 12.41 -3.16 6.30
C LEU A 101 13.45 -2.39 7.13
N CYS A 102 14.73 -2.76 7.04
CA CYS A 102 15.82 -2.10 7.76
C CYS A 102 15.97 -0.63 7.36
N ARG A 103 15.98 -0.31 6.07
CA ARG A 103 16.07 1.06 5.55
C ARG A 103 14.95 1.96 6.05
N GLN A 104 13.75 1.38 6.19
CA GLN A 104 12.54 2.09 6.60
C GLN A 104 12.40 2.23 8.12
N THR A 105 12.98 1.34 8.92
CA THR A 105 12.66 1.25 10.36
C THR A 105 13.85 1.33 11.30
N HIS A 106 15.06 0.99 10.87
CA HIS A 106 16.18 0.85 11.79
C HIS A 106 16.66 2.21 12.34
N PRO A 107 16.78 2.41 13.67
CA PRO A 107 17.17 3.70 14.24
C PRO A 107 18.64 4.07 13.99
N ALA A 108 19.53 3.07 13.97
CA ALA A 108 20.96 3.30 13.74
C ALA A 108 21.28 3.49 12.26
N ARG A 109 21.94 4.60 11.93
CA ARG A 109 22.28 4.95 10.54
C ARG A 109 23.25 4.00 9.86
N GLY A 110 24.14 3.33 10.60
CA GLY A 110 25.04 2.34 10.04
C GLY A 110 24.29 1.17 9.39
N PHE A 111 23.26 0.64 10.06
CA PHE A 111 22.39 -0.40 9.49
C PHE A 111 21.63 0.10 8.26
N VAL A 112 21.05 1.30 8.33
CA VAL A 112 20.33 1.91 7.19
C VAL A 112 21.23 2.09 5.97
N GLN A 113 22.48 2.54 6.17
CA GLN A 113 23.44 2.74 5.09
C GLN A 113 23.86 1.42 4.43
N GLU A 114 24.18 0.39 5.22
CA GLU A 114 24.57 -0.91 4.66
C GLU A 114 23.36 -1.63 4.01
N ALA A 115 22.15 -1.48 4.55
CA ALA A 115 20.93 -1.97 3.92
C ALA A 115 20.63 -1.25 2.60
N ASN A 116 20.89 0.06 2.49
CA ASN A 116 20.81 0.79 1.21
C ASN A 116 21.78 0.21 0.17
N LYS A 117 23.04 -0.06 0.55
CA LYS A 117 24.03 -0.67 -0.34
C LYS A 117 23.62 -2.08 -0.77
N ALA A 118 23.15 -2.90 0.18
CA ALA A 118 22.65 -4.24 -0.11
C ALA A 118 21.47 -4.21 -1.07
N SER A 119 20.50 -3.33 -0.82
CA SER A 119 19.34 -3.11 -1.70
C SER A 119 19.76 -2.69 -3.11
N MET A 120 20.75 -1.81 -3.28
CA MET A 120 21.27 -1.47 -4.61
C MET A 120 21.89 -2.68 -5.32
N ARG A 121 22.82 -3.36 -4.63
CA ARG A 121 23.58 -4.48 -5.22
C ARG A 121 22.70 -5.69 -5.55
N ILE A 122 21.74 -6.03 -4.69
CA ILE A 122 20.84 -7.14 -4.96
C ILE A 122 19.86 -6.82 -6.10
N ASN A 123 19.45 -5.55 -6.26
CA ASN A 123 18.61 -5.12 -7.38
C ASN A 123 19.36 -5.20 -8.73
N GLU A 124 20.66 -4.89 -8.76
CA GLU A 124 21.50 -5.12 -9.94
C GLU A 124 21.56 -6.61 -10.30
N TYR A 125 21.72 -7.48 -9.31
CA TYR A 125 21.72 -8.92 -9.53
C TYR A 125 20.34 -9.46 -9.96
N LEU A 126 19.26 -8.93 -9.40
CA LEU A 126 17.89 -9.26 -9.82
C LEU A 126 17.65 -8.88 -11.28
N HIS A 127 18.20 -7.75 -11.75
CA HIS A 127 18.15 -7.40 -13.16
C HIS A 127 18.90 -8.41 -14.04
N PHE A 128 20.07 -8.86 -13.61
CA PHE A 128 20.80 -9.94 -14.29
C PHE A 128 19.96 -11.22 -14.38
N LEU A 129 19.32 -11.65 -13.28
CA LEU A 129 18.46 -12.84 -13.27
C LEU A 129 17.29 -12.69 -14.24
N ASN A 130 16.58 -11.55 -14.20
CA ASN A 130 15.41 -11.29 -15.03
C ASN A 130 15.72 -11.12 -16.52
N THR A 131 16.98 -10.91 -16.88
CA THR A 131 17.45 -10.79 -18.27
C THR A 131 18.26 -12.01 -18.73
N ASN A 132 18.32 -13.07 -17.91
CA ASN A 132 19.08 -14.27 -18.20
C ASN A 132 18.32 -15.22 -19.14
N HIS A 133 18.76 -15.30 -20.40
CA HIS A 133 18.14 -16.17 -21.41
C HIS A 133 18.23 -17.67 -21.07
N THR A 134 19.25 -18.10 -20.32
CA THR A 134 19.37 -19.51 -19.89
C THR A 134 18.22 -19.88 -18.97
N LEU A 135 17.93 -19.04 -17.97
CA LEU A 135 16.81 -19.24 -17.05
C LEU A 135 15.48 -19.20 -17.79
N TYR A 136 15.27 -18.20 -18.65
CA TYR A 136 14.04 -18.09 -19.45
C TYR A 136 13.79 -19.33 -20.32
N ASN A 137 14.82 -19.79 -21.04
CA ASN A 137 14.70 -20.97 -21.89
C ASN A 137 14.42 -22.25 -21.07
N ALA A 138 15.03 -22.38 -19.90
CA ALA A 138 14.78 -23.51 -19.00
C ALA A 138 13.34 -23.50 -18.47
N VAL A 139 12.83 -22.35 -18.00
CA VAL A 139 11.44 -22.20 -17.54
C VAL A 139 10.45 -22.48 -18.68
N LYS A 140 10.71 -21.95 -19.87
CA LYS A 140 9.89 -22.18 -21.06
C LYS A 140 9.83 -23.66 -21.44
N LYS A 141 10.97 -24.36 -21.39
CA LYS A 141 11.03 -25.82 -21.59
C LYS A 141 10.22 -26.55 -20.51
N ALA A 142 10.42 -26.19 -19.24
CA ALA A 142 9.73 -26.82 -18.11
C ALA A 142 8.19 -26.69 -18.22
N GLU A 143 7.69 -25.52 -18.65
CA GLU A 143 6.27 -25.29 -18.93
C GLU A 143 5.77 -26.17 -20.09
N GLN A 144 6.51 -26.23 -21.21
CA GLN A 144 6.12 -26.96 -22.42
C GLN A 144 6.14 -28.48 -22.26
N ASP A 145 7.14 -29.01 -21.53
CA ASP A 145 7.30 -30.44 -21.33
C ASP A 145 6.13 -31.05 -20.53
N GLY A 146 5.41 -30.24 -19.75
CA GLY A 146 4.18 -30.65 -19.07
C GLY A 146 4.34 -31.71 -17.97
N HIS A 147 5.57 -32.16 -17.70
CA HIS A 147 5.90 -33.16 -16.67
C HIS A 147 5.95 -32.58 -15.25
N LEU A 148 5.09 -31.60 -14.93
CA LEU A 148 4.99 -31.04 -13.59
C LEU A 148 3.94 -31.81 -12.79
N LEU A 149 4.22 -32.04 -11.50
CA LEU A 149 3.45 -32.99 -10.69
C LEU A 149 2.17 -32.38 -10.10
N THR A 150 2.11 -31.06 -9.93
CA THR A 150 0.99 -30.36 -9.30
C THR A 150 0.49 -29.22 -10.17
N GLU A 151 -0.79 -28.87 -10.02
CA GLU A 151 -1.37 -27.71 -10.70
C GLU A 151 -0.64 -26.41 -10.32
N GLU A 152 -0.23 -26.27 -9.05
CA GLU A 152 0.52 -25.12 -8.58
C GLU A 152 1.90 -25.01 -9.26
N ALA A 153 2.58 -26.14 -9.49
CA ALA A 153 3.85 -26.17 -10.22
C ALA A 153 3.68 -25.70 -11.68
N HIS A 154 2.61 -26.14 -12.35
CA HIS A 154 2.28 -25.66 -13.70
C HIS A 154 2.02 -24.15 -13.72
N ARG A 155 1.27 -23.64 -12.74
CA ARG A 155 1.03 -22.20 -12.60
C ARG A 155 2.32 -21.45 -12.31
N ALA A 156 3.21 -21.98 -11.47
CA ALA A 156 4.50 -21.36 -11.17
C ALA A 156 5.35 -21.22 -12.44
N ALA A 157 5.47 -22.29 -13.24
CA ALA A 157 6.19 -22.24 -14.52
C ALA A 157 5.62 -21.19 -15.49
N LEU A 158 4.28 -21.17 -15.63
CA LEU A 158 3.59 -20.19 -16.46
C LEU A 158 3.85 -18.75 -16.00
N HIS A 159 3.67 -18.47 -14.71
CA HIS A 159 3.85 -17.13 -14.15
C HIS A 159 5.30 -16.64 -14.22
N LEU A 160 6.27 -17.52 -13.92
CA LEU A 160 7.69 -17.22 -14.10
C LEU A 160 8.00 -16.85 -15.56
N ARG A 161 7.49 -17.62 -16.54
CA ARG A 161 7.65 -17.29 -17.96
C ARG A 161 7.05 -15.93 -18.29
N ILE A 162 5.84 -15.65 -17.81
CA ILE A 162 5.17 -14.36 -18.07
C ILE A 162 5.97 -13.20 -17.47
N ASP A 163 6.51 -13.35 -16.26
CA ASP A 163 7.30 -12.29 -15.63
C ASP A 163 8.59 -11.99 -16.37
N PHE A 164 9.28 -13.01 -16.86
CA PHE A 164 10.38 -12.86 -17.83
C PHE A 164 9.92 -12.09 -19.07
N GLU A 165 8.78 -12.48 -19.64
CA GLU A 165 8.27 -11.89 -20.86
C GLU A 165 7.80 -10.45 -20.68
N LYS A 166 7.32 -10.03 -19.50
CA LYS A 166 7.04 -8.62 -19.18
C LYS A 166 8.28 -7.75 -19.26
N GLY A 167 9.46 -8.30 -18.96
CA GLY A 167 10.74 -7.64 -19.15
C GLY A 167 11.19 -7.55 -20.60
N GLY A 168 10.45 -8.17 -21.54
CA GLY A 168 10.76 -8.16 -22.96
C GLY A 168 11.83 -9.18 -23.37
N ILE A 169 12.21 -10.13 -22.51
CA ILE A 169 13.32 -11.06 -22.78
C ILE A 169 13.11 -11.94 -24.03
N HIS A 170 11.86 -12.15 -24.45
CA HIS A 170 11.50 -12.90 -25.65
C HIS A 170 11.70 -12.09 -26.94
N LEU A 171 11.97 -10.80 -26.84
CA LEU A 171 12.14 -9.90 -27.98
C LEU A 171 13.57 -9.96 -28.54
N PRO A 172 13.77 -9.60 -29.81
CA PRO A 172 15.11 -9.41 -30.37
C PRO A 172 15.92 -8.38 -29.59
N SER A 173 17.25 -8.52 -29.55
CA SER A 173 18.16 -7.70 -28.74
C SER A 173 17.90 -6.19 -28.83
N GLY A 174 17.77 -5.64 -30.04
CA GLY A 174 17.52 -4.20 -30.21
C GLY A 174 16.19 -3.72 -29.62
N LYS A 175 15.15 -4.57 -29.59
CA LYS A 175 13.88 -4.25 -28.92
C LYS A 175 13.99 -4.41 -27.40
N LEU A 176 14.68 -5.45 -26.93
CA LEU A 176 14.95 -5.68 -25.50
C LEU A 176 15.75 -4.51 -24.89
N ASP A 177 16.79 -4.03 -25.57
CA ASP A 177 17.59 -2.88 -25.14
C ASP A 177 16.71 -1.63 -25.00
N ARG A 178 15.79 -1.42 -25.96
CA ARG A 178 14.85 -0.30 -25.90
C ARG A 178 13.85 -0.44 -24.74
N VAL A 179 13.32 -1.64 -24.49
CA VAL A 179 12.45 -1.94 -23.34
C VAL A 179 13.17 -1.63 -22.03
N ASN A 180 14.43 -2.06 -21.88
CA ASN A 180 15.25 -1.79 -20.70
C ASN A 180 15.45 -0.28 -20.48
N GLN A 181 15.79 0.47 -21.54
CA GLN A 181 15.92 1.93 -21.47
C GLN A 181 14.61 2.61 -21.04
N LEU A 182 13.48 2.19 -21.61
CA LEU A 182 12.17 2.77 -21.28
C LEU A 182 11.76 2.49 -19.83
N ASN A 183 12.04 1.29 -19.32
CA ASN A 183 11.79 0.93 -17.92
C ASN A 183 12.66 1.77 -16.96
N LEU A 184 13.96 1.93 -17.26
CA LEU A 184 14.85 2.76 -16.45
C LEU A 184 14.41 4.24 -16.46
N ASN A 185 14.06 4.76 -17.62
CA ASN A 185 13.53 6.12 -17.77
C ASN A 185 12.23 6.29 -16.97
N ALA A 186 11.30 5.34 -17.05
CA ALA A 186 10.06 5.38 -16.27
C ALA A 186 10.32 5.37 -14.75
N LEU A 187 11.25 4.53 -14.27
CA LEU A 187 11.64 4.51 -12.86
C LEU A 187 12.26 5.84 -12.41
N GLN A 188 13.11 6.45 -13.22
CA GLN A 188 13.69 7.76 -12.93
C GLN A 188 12.61 8.84 -12.87
N LEU A 189 11.71 8.89 -13.86
CA LEU A 189 10.61 9.86 -13.91
C LEU A 189 9.65 9.68 -12.72
N CYS A 190 9.37 8.45 -12.29
CA CYS A 190 8.56 8.21 -11.08
C CYS A 190 9.25 8.73 -9.80
N ARG A 191 10.57 8.59 -9.69
CA ARG A 191 11.33 9.17 -8.57
C ARG A 191 11.29 10.70 -8.60
N GLU A 192 11.58 11.28 -9.76
CA GLU A 192 11.54 12.73 -9.97
C GLU A 192 10.15 13.31 -9.64
N TYR A 193 9.08 12.62 -10.07
CA TYR A 193 7.70 13.01 -9.74
C TYR A 193 7.46 13.11 -8.23
N GLY A 194 7.92 12.11 -7.47
CA GLY A 194 7.81 12.08 -6.01
C GLY A 194 8.70 13.12 -5.32
N GLU A 195 9.94 13.30 -5.79
CA GLU A 195 10.88 14.31 -5.28
C GLU A 195 10.35 15.73 -5.48
N ASN A 196 9.75 16.01 -6.63
CA ASN A 196 9.14 17.31 -6.91
C ASN A 196 7.99 17.62 -5.93
N ILE A 197 7.15 16.63 -5.58
CA ILE A 197 6.06 16.81 -4.61
C ILE A 197 6.59 17.16 -3.22
N ILE A 198 7.70 16.53 -2.82
CA ILE A 198 8.32 16.77 -1.51
C ILE A 198 9.03 18.13 -1.47
N THR A 199 9.68 18.52 -2.56
CA THR A 199 10.50 19.73 -2.63
C THR A 199 9.70 21.01 -2.86
N ASP A 200 8.63 20.95 -3.67
CA ASP A 200 7.68 22.05 -3.87
C ASP A 200 6.24 21.63 -3.51
N PRO A 201 5.93 21.58 -2.20
CA PRO A 201 4.57 21.31 -1.74
C PRO A 201 3.62 22.49 -1.99
N GLY A 202 4.10 23.62 -2.52
CA GLY A 202 3.38 24.88 -2.63
C GLY A 202 3.04 25.55 -1.30
N HIS A 203 2.75 26.86 -1.37
CA HIS A 203 2.27 27.61 -0.22
C HIS A 203 1.35 28.77 -0.61
N VAL A 204 0.54 29.20 0.34
CA VAL A 204 -0.34 30.39 0.26
C VAL A 204 -0.19 31.21 1.54
N ASP A 205 0.03 32.51 1.39
CA ASP A 205 0.12 33.45 2.51
C ASP A 205 -1.23 34.12 2.76
N ILE A 206 -1.75 33.98 3.98
CA ILE A 206 -3.07 34.49 4.38
C ILE A 206 -2.93 35.60 5.42
N PHE A 207 -3.58 36.72 5.13
CA PHE A 207 -3.70 37.88 6.02
C PHE A 207 -5.14 38.40 6.02
N PRO A 208 -5.66 38.89 7.15
CA PRO A 208 -5.07 38.85 8.50
C PRO A 208 -5.10 37.44 9.11
N ALA A 209 -4.30 37.20 10.17
CA ALA A 209 -4.29 35.94 10.92
C ALA A 209 -5.67 35.49 11.44
N SER A 210 -6.64 36.40 11.58
CA SER A 210 -8.01 36.09 12.00
C SER A 210 -8.81 35.29 10.97
N CYS A 211 -8.38 35.23 9.70
CA CYS A 211 -9.01 34.38 8.69
C CYS A 211 -8.76 32.88 8.92
N ILE A 212 -7.79 32.52 9.77
CA ILE A 212 -7.46 31.13 10.10
C ILE A 212 -8.02 30.74 11.47
N PRO A 213 -8.82 29.66 11.57
CA PRO A 213 -9.30 29.14 12.84
C PRO A 213 -8.18 28.78 13.80
N ARG A 214 -8.34 29.12 15.09
CA ARG A 214 -7.33 28.86 16.13
C ARG A 214 -6.94 27.38 16.24
N GLN A 215 -7.87 26.46 15.97
CA GLN A 215 -7.59 25.03 16.10
C GLN A 215 -6.52 24.54 15.11
N ILE A 216 -6.34 25.19 13.96
CA ILE A 216 -5.38 24.74 12.94
C ILE A 216 -4.12 25.60 12.86
N GLN A 217 -4.03 26.70 13.62
CA GLN A 217 -2.87 27.61 13.56
C GLN A 217 -1.55 26.92 13.94
N HIS A 218 -1.59 25.89 14.78
CA HIS A 218 -0.41 25.11 15.15
C HIS A 218 0.18 24.26 14.00
N LEU A 219 -0.60 24.04 12.94
CA LEU A 219 -0.17 23.34 11.72
C LEU A 219 0.48 24.30 10.72
N LEU A 220 0.36 25.62 10.92
CA LEU A 220 0.74 26.63 9.94
C LEU A 220 1.96 27.43 10.40
N LYS A 221 2.69 28.01 9.45
CA LYS A 221 3.85 28.85 9.74
C LYS A 221 3.40 30.32 9.93
N PRO A 222 3.68 30.97 11.07
CA PRO A 222 3.35 32.38 11.25
C PRO A 222 4.23 33.26 10.35
N ILE A 223 3.65 34.30 9.76
CA ILE A 223 4.33 35.28 8.90
C ILE A 223 3.91 36.70 9.28
N TYR A 224 4.75 37.69 8.95
CA TYR A 224 4.55 39.09 9.31
C TYR A 224 4.81 39.99 8.10
N ARG A 225 3.98 41.01 7.89
CA ARG A 225 4.12 41.99 6.80
C ARG A 225 4.05 43.42 7.36
N LEU A 226 4.91 44.32 6.90
CA LEU A 226 4.78 45.76 7.20
C LEU A 226 3.52 46.32 6.52
N LYS A 227 2.73 47.11 7.26
CA LYS A 227 1.62 47.85 6.68
C LYS A 227 2.17 48.94 5.75
N SER A 228 2.01 48.76 4.44
CA SER A 228 2.39 49.79 3.46
C SER A 228 1.35 50.91 3.47
N GLY A 229 1.63 51.97 4.24
CA GLY A 229 0.78 53.16 4.28
C GLY A 229 0.94 54.07 5.49
N VAL A 230 2.17 54.53 5.79
CA VAL A 230 2.36 55.77 6.56
C VAL A 230 3.43 56.61 5.86
N SER A 231 3.01 57.76 5.32
CA SER A 231 3.87 58.84 4.87
C SER A 231 4.87 59.21 5.96
N LYS A 232 6.15 59.34 5.59
CA LYS A 232 7.31 59.59 6.48
C LYS A 232 7.34 60.95 7.21
N ASP A 233 6.21 61.62 7.42
CA ASP A 233 6.16 63.00 7.95
C ASP A 233 5.49 63.12 9.32
N SER A 234 5.64 62.12 10.19
CA SER A 234 5.21 62.25 11.60
C SER A 234 6.19 61.56 12.53
N LEU A 235 7.10 62.35 13.07
CA LEU A 235 8.05 61.95 14.10
C LEU A 235 7.30 61.76 15.43
N GLY A 236 6.85 60.54 15.73
CA GLY A 236 6.26 60.17 17.01
C GLY A 236 5.84 58.70 17.08
N SER A 237 6.51 57.91 17.94
CA SER A 237 6.29 56.49 18.29
C SER A 237 6.34 55.47 17.14
N LEU A 238 7.52 54.88 16.92
CA LEU A 238 7.75 53.69 16.10
C LEU A 238 7.36 52.42 16.89
N ASP A 239 6.07 52.14 17.02
CA ASP A 239 5.59 50.75 17.06
C ASP A 239 5.22 50.39 15.63
N ASP A 240 6.15 49.75 14.94
CA ASP A 240 5.97 49.28 13.56
C ASP A 240 4.91 48.16 13.60
N GLU A 241 3.62 48.50 13.42
CA GLU A 241 2.49 47.56 13.50
C GLU A 241 2.57 46.52 12.37
N GLN A 242 3.36 45.47 12.58
CA GLN A 242 3.45 44.33 11.67
C GLN A 242 2.12 43.57 11.65
N ALA A 243 1.51 43.44 10.46
CA ALA A 243 0.33 42.63 10.27
C ALA A 243 0.73 41.15 10.37
N LYS A 244 0.20 40.43 11.36
CA LYS A 244 0.40 38.98 11.50
C LYS A 244 -0.52 38.21 10.53
N GLY A 245 0.04 37.21 9.88
CA GLY A 245 -0.65 36.25 9.01
C GLY A 245 -0.13 34.83 9.21
N PHE A 246 -0.61 33.91 8.38
CA PHE A 246 -0.17 32.52 8.34
C PHE A 246 0.16 32.09 6.91
N GLN A 247 1.25 31.36 6.77
CA GLN A 247 1.61 30.64 5.55
C GLN A 247 1.08 29.21 5.67
N ILE A 248 0.21 28.84 4.73
CA ILE A 248 -0.31 27.49 4.54
C ILE A 248 0.62 26.77 3.59
N ILE A 249 1.28 25.71 4.05
CA ILE A 249 1.97 24.76 3.17
C ILE A 249 0.93 23.78 2.64
N THR A 250 0.83 23.61 1.33
CA THR A 250 -0.26 22.86 0.69
C THR A 250 -0.04 21.34 0.64
N GLU A 251 0.71 20.79 1.59
CA GLU A 251 0.82 19.34 1.77
C GLU A 251 -0.54 18.71 2.17
N PRO A 252 -0.81 17.43 1.86
CA PRO A 252 -2.14 16.84 1.96
C PRO A 252 -2.83 16.99 3.33
N ARG A 253 -2.12 16.75 4.43
CA ARG A 253 -2.68 16.85 5.80
C ARG A 253 -3.12 18.28 6.13
N THR A 254 -2.24 19.23 5.84
CA THR A 254 -2.46 20.65 6.14
C THR A 254 -3.56 21.22 5.23
N LEU A 255 -3.52 20.90 3.94
CA LEU A 255 -4.54 21.29 2.97
C LEU A 255 -5.92 20.78 3.37
N PHE A 256 -6.05 19.48 3.69
CA PHE A 256 -7.33 18.90 4.10
C PHE A 256 -7.89 19.59 5.35
N SER A 257 -7.04 19.85 6.36
CA SER A 257 -7.45 20.55 7.58
C SER A 257 -7.93 21.98 7.32
N VAL A 258 -7.27 22.71 6.42
CA VAL A 258 -7.69 24.05 6.00
C VAL A 258 -9.05 24.00 5.31
N LEU A 259 -9.23 23.10 4.34
CA LEU A 259 -10.49 22.97 3.59
C LEU A 259 -11.66 22.56 4.49
N GLN A 260 -11.40 21.73 5.51
CA GLN A 260 -12.44 21.23 6.40
C GLN A 260 -12.87 22.24 7.47
N LEU A 261 -11.94 23.06 7.99
CA LEU A 261 -12.17 23.85 9.20
C LEU A 261 -12.25 25.37 8.97
N THR A 262 -11.80 25.86 7.81
CA THR A 262 -11.74 27.31 7.55
C THR A 262 -13.05 27.83 6.98
N ALA A 263 -13.70 28.75 7.70
CA ALA A 263 -14.98 29.34 7.28
C ALA A 263 -14.87 30.30 6.08
N ASP A 264 -13.72 30.97 5.93
CA ASP A 264 -13.46 31.91 4.83
C ASP A 264 -13.31 31.16 3.48
N ASP A 265 -14.27 31.40 2.59
CA ASP A 265 -14.32 30.81 1.25
C ASP A 265 -13.11 31.16 0.38
N GLN A 266 -12.60 32.38 0.46
CA GLN A 266 -11.45 32.79 -0.35
C GLN A 266 -10.17 32.10 0.12
N VAL A 267 -10.02 31.87 1.43
CA VAL A 267 -8.89 31.09 1.97
C VAL A 267 -8.96 29.65 1.46
N ARG A 268 -10.14 29.00 1.52
CA ARG A 268 -10.31 27.64 1.00
C ARG A 268 -10.01 27.57 -0.49
N LYS A 269 -10.53 28.52 -1.28
CA LYS A 269 -10.27 28.63 -2.73
C LYS A 269 -8.79 28.73 -3.04
N MET A 270 -8.08 29.67 -2.40
CA MET A 270 -6.64 29.87 -2.66
C MET A 270 -5.83 28.62 -2.29
N ALA A 271 -6.09 28.02 -1.12
CA ALA A 271 -5.41 26.81 -0.68
C ALA A 271 -5.70 25.63 -1.63
N TYR A 272 -6.96 25.43 -2.03
CA TYR A 272 -7.37 24.38 -2.96
C TYR A 272 -6.69 24.51 -4.31
N LEU A 273 -6.76 25.69 -4.93
CA LEU A 273 -6.17 25.93 -6.24
C LEU A 273 -4.66 25.73 -6.20
N LYS A 274 -3.98 26.27 -5.17
CA LYS A 274 -2.53 26.12 -5.07
C LYS A 274 -2.14 24.66 -4.84
N GLY A 275 -2.78 23.98 -3.89
CA GLY A 275 -2.44 22.60 -3.53
C GLY A 275 -2.72 21.57 -4.62
N ASN A 276 -3.65 21.84 -5.53
CA ASN A 276 -3.95 20.96 -6.67
C ASN A 276 -3.25 21.39 -7.98
N SER A 277 -2.43 22.43 -7.97
CA SER A 277 -1.73 22.92 -9.17
C SER A 277 -0.20 22.78 -9.11
N VAL A 278 0.35 22.37 -7.97
CA VAL A 278 1.79 22.25 -7.74
C VAL A 278 2.19 20.79 -7.47
N PRO A 279 3.44 20.39 -7.80
CA PRO A 279 4.47 21.18 -8.46
C PRO A 279 4.26 21.23 -9.99
N HIS A 280 4.43 22.41 -10.61
CA HIS A 280 4.29 22.55 -12.07
C HIS A 280 5.30 21.73 -12.87
N ALA A 281 6.48 21.46 -12.28
CA ALA A 281 7.51 20.61 -12.87
C ALA A 281 6.98 19.21 -13.23
N ASN A 282 5.98 18.71 -12.48
CA ASN A 282 5.42 17.39 -12.72
C ASN A 282 4.58 17.28 -13.99
N HIS A 283 4.18 18.38 -14.64
CA HIS A 283 3.49 18.31 -15.93
C HIS A 283 4.39 17.67 -17.01
N GLU A 284 5.62 18.15 -17.14
CA GLU A 284 6.57 17.61 -18.14
C GLU A 284 7.00 16.18 -17.80
N VAL A 285 7.19 15.87 -16.51
CA VAL A 285 7.51 14.52 -16.03
C VAL A 285 6.40 13.54 -16.41
N LEU A 286 5.13 13.92 -16.23
CA LEU A 286 3.98 13.10 -16.61
C LEU A 286 3.91 12.88 -18.11
N ASP A 287 4.10 13.92 -18.93
CA ASP A 287 4.09 13.79 -20.39
C ASP A 287 5.16 12.80 -20.88
N LYS A 288 6.39 12.90 -20.34
CA LYS A 288 7.49 11.97 -20.64
C LYS A 288 7.19 10.55 -20.17
N LEU A 289 6.58 10.39 -18.99
CA LEU A 289 6.24 9.09 -18.43
C LEU A 289 5.15 8.39 -19.25
N ILE A 290 4.11 9.14 -19.66
CA ILE A 290 3.04 8.65 -20.53
C ILE A 290 3.61 8.22 -21.88
N ALA A 291 4.47 9.03 -22.50
CA ALA A 291 5.11 8.69 -23.77
C ALA A 291 5.97 7.42 -23.66
N SER A 292 6.80 7.32 -22.61
CA SER A 292 7.68 6.17 -22.39
C SER A 292 6.88 4.88 -22.19
N ARG A 293 5.81 4.93 -21.40
CA ARG A 293 4.91 3.79 -21.17
C ARG A 293 4.12 3.40 -22.42
N HIS A 294 3.73 4.36 -23.24
CA HIS A 294 3.06 4.08 -24.51
C HIS A 294 4.00 3.35 -25.48
N GLU A 295 5.22 3.86 -25.67
CA GLU A 295 6.22 3.22 -26.53
C GLU A 295 6.55 1.80 -26.05
N LEU A 296 6.73 1.63 -24.74
CA LEU A 296 6.93 0.32 -24.13
C LEU A 296 5.80 -0.63 -24.51
N ALA A 297 4.54 -0.23 -24.34
CA ALA A 297 3.39 -1.07 -24.68
C ALA A 297 3.37 -1.46 -26.17
N GLN A 298 3.68 -0.53 -27.07
CA GLN A 298 3.73 -0.80 -28.51
C GLN A 298 4.80 -1.84 -28.85
N ILE A 299 5.99 -1.74 -28.23
CA ILE A 299 7.07 -2.73 -28.42
C ILE A 299 6.64 -4.11 -27.91
N MET A 300 5.89 -4.16 -26.80
CA MET A 300 5.32 -5.37 -26.20
C MET A 300 4.05 -5.88 -26.91
N GLY A 301 3.69 -5.29 -28.07
CA GLY A 301 2.55 -5.73 -28.87
C GLY A 301 1.17 -5.42 -28.26
N CYS A 302 1.08 -4.46 -27.34
CA CYS A 302 -0.17 -4.00 -26.73
C CYS A 302 -0.56 -2.61 -27.28
N LYS A 303 -1.86 -2.31 -27.38
CA LYS A 303 -2.34 -1.02 -27.90
C LYS A 303 -2.10 0.13 -26.93
N SER A 304 -2.09 -0.18 -25.63
CA SER A 304 -1.89 0.80 -24.57
C SER A 304 -1.12 0.20 -23.40
N TYR A 305 -0.55 1.06 -22.55
CA TYR A 305 0.08 0.59 -21.33
C TYR A 305 -0.93 -0.10 -20.39
N ALA A 306 -2.17 0.39 -20.33
CA ALA A 306 -3.22 -0.24 -19.52
C ALA A 306 -3.46 -1.70 -19.94
N GLU A 307 -3.59 -1.96 -21.25
CA GLU A 307 -3.71 -3.33 -21.77
C GLU A 307 -2.48 -4.19 -21.41
N PHE A 308 -1.27 -3.61 -21.44
CA PHE A 308 -0.06 -4.31 -21.05
C PHE A 308 -0.07 -4.73 -19.57
N VAL A 309 -0.42 -3.84 -18.63
CA VAL A 309 -0.38 -4.17 -17.19
C VAL A 309 -1.55 -5.06 -16.76
N MET A 310 -2.72 -4.93 -17.40
CA MET A 310 -3.95 -5.59 -16.95
C MET A 310 -4.04 -7.08 -17.27
N LYS A 311 -3.15 -7.63 -18.12
CA LYS A 311 -3.19 -9.05 -18.52
C LYS A 311 -3.17 -10.04 -17.34
N LEU A 312 -2.58 -9.65 -16.20
CA LEU A 312 -2.52 -10.49 -14.99
C LEU A 312 -3.45 -10.02 -13.87
N ASN A 313 -4.22 -8.97 -14.09
CA ASN A 313 -5.22 -8.51 -13.15
C ASN A 313 -6.51 -9.32 -13.35
N MET A 314 -7.33 -9.42 -12.30
CA MET A 314 -8.63 -10.09 -12.36
C MET A 314 -9.55 -9.43 -13.41
N ALA A 315 -9.48 -8.11 -13.55
CA ALA A 315 -10.26 -7.37 -14.54
C ALA A 315 -9.90 -7.70 -16.00
N SER A 316 -8.69 -8.20 -16.27
CA SER A 316 -8.18 -8.72 -17.56
C SER A 316 -8.11 -7.76 -18.76
N SER A 317 -8.95 -6.72 -18.86
CA SER A 317 -8.92 -5.76 -19.97
C SER A 317 -9.40 -4.35 -19.58
N PRO A 318 -8.89 -3.28 -20.24
CA PRO A 318 -9.32 -1.91 -19.98
C PRO A 318 -10.82 -1.68 -20.20
N GLU A 319 -11.42 -2.38 -21.16
CA GLU A 319 -12.84 -2.26 -21.49
C GLU A 319 -13.73 -2.74 -20.35
N VAL A 320 -13.35 -3.83 -19.68
CA VAL A 320 -14.06 -4.34 -18.50
C VAL A 320 -14.01 -3.32 -17.37
N VAL A 321 -12.87 -2.68 -17.12
CA VAL A 321 -12.73 -1.65 -16.09
C VAL A 321 -13.59 -0.43 -16.41
N ILE A 322 -13.57 0.06 -17.65
CA ILE A 322 -14.40 1.22 -18.04
C ILE A 322 -15.89 0.88 -17.91
N SER A 323 -16.34 -0.30 -18.35
CA SER A 323 -17.73 -0.72 -18.17
C SER A 323 -18.12 -0.74 -16.69
N PHE A 324 -17.30 -1.37 -15.85
CA PHE A 324 -17.49 -1.43 -14.40
C PHE A 324 -17.61 -0.04 -13.77
N LEU A 325 -16.70 0.89 -14.10
CA LEU A 325 -16.70 2.25 -13.56
C LEU A 325 -17.94 3.05 -13.99
N LEU A 326 -18.36 2.92 -15.26
CA LEU A 326 -19.56 3.60 -15.77
C LEU A 326 -20.84 3.04 -15.16
N GLU A 327 -20.96 1.72 -15.04
CA GLU A 327 -22.08 1.07 -14.36
C GLU A 327 -22.15 1.50 -12.88
N MET A 328 -21.02 1.51 -12.18
CA MET A 328 -20.93 1.96 -10.80
C MET A 328 -21.34 3.43 -10.66
N SER A 329 -20.87 4.32 -11.54
CA SER A 329 -21.32 5.71 -11.54
C SER A 329 -22.82 5.83 -11.75
N ASN A 330 -23.38 5.12 -12.73
CA ASN A 330 -24.82 5.17 -13.03
C ASN A 330 -25.68 4.69 -11.85
N MET A 331 -25.24 3.64 -11.14
CA MET A 331 -25.93 3.14 -9.95
C MET A 331 -25.90 4.13 -8.78
N VAL A 332 -24.78 4.82 -8.59
CA VAL A 332 -24.53 5.68 -7.41
C VAL A 332 -25.04 7.11 -7.62
N LYS A 333 -25.11 7.57 -8.88
CA LYS A 333 -25.47 8.93 -9.26
C LYS A 333 -26.74 9.47 -8.59
N PRO A 334 -27.89 8.76 -8.53
CA PRO A 334 -29.10 9.30 -7.89
C PRO A 334 -28.90 9.62 -6.40
N SER A 335 -28.12 8.79 -5.70
CA SER A 335 -27.78 9.00 -4.29
C SER A 335 -26.78 10.14 -4.13
N ALA A 336 -25.76 10.20 -4.99
CA ALA A 336 -24.78 11.29 -5.01
C ALA A 336 -25.46 12.65 -5.29
N ASP A 337 -26.38 12.73 -6.25
CA ASP A 337 -27.13 13.95 -6.57
C ASP A 337 -27.95 14.45 -5.37
N LYS A 338 -28.56 13.52 -4.61
CA LYS A 338 -29.28 13.84 -3.37
C LYS A 338 -28.34 14.37 -2.29
N GLU A 339 -27.18 13.74 -2.12
CA GLU A 339 -26.14 14.15 -1.18
C GLU A 339 -25.58 15.54 -1.53
N PHE A 340 -25.22 15.77 -2.81
CA PHE A 340 -24.80 17.07 -3.32
C PHE A 340 -25.84 18.16 -3.12
N LYS A 341 -27.13 17.85 -3.35
CA LYS A 341 -28.22 18.78 -3.09
C LYS A 341 -28.30 19.17 -1.61
N THR A 342 -28.06 18.23 -0.70
CA THR A 342 -28.00 18.50 0.75
C THR A 342 -26.87 19.49 1.07
N ILE A 343 -25.67 19.26 0.52
CA ILE A 343 -24.51 20.16 0.71
C ILE A 343 -24.82 21.56 0.17
N ARG A 344 -25.37 21.64 -1.04
CA ARG A 344 -25.77 22.90 -1.71
C ARG A 344 -26.83 23.67 -0.92
N ASN A 345 -27.82 22.98 -0.35
CA ASN A 345 -28.83 23.60 0.49
C ASN A 345 -28.21 24.21 1.75
N LEU A 346 -27.33 23.47 2.45
CA LEU A 346 -26.64 24.02 3.63
C LEU A 346 -25.82 25.26 3.28
N LYS A 347 -25.06 25.24 2.17
CA LYS A 347 -24.32 26.42 1.71
C LYS A 347 -25.25 27.63 1.53
N ARG A 348 -26.40 27.43 0.90
CA ARG A 348 -27.39 28.50 0.66
C ARG A 348 -27.96 29.08 1.95
N ASP A 349 -28.22 28.21 2.93
CA ASP A 349 -28.75 28.61 4.24
C ASP A 349 -27.72 29.42 5.03
N VAL A 350 -26.45 29.01 4.99
CA VAL A 350 -25.33 29.71 5.67
C VAL A 350 -24.98 31.03 4.97
N CYS A 351 -25.05 31.09 3.63
CA CYS A 351 -24.63 32.25 2.84
C CYS A 351 -25.76 33.24 2.48
N GLY A 352 -27.01 33.00 2.91
CA GLY A 352 -28.11 33.96 2.75
C GLY A 352 -28.69 34.09 1.33
N GLN A 353 -29.10 32.97 0.72
CA GLN A 353 -29.93 32.90 -0.51
C GLN A 353 -29.37 33.49 -1.82
N ARG A 354 -28.19 34.13 -1.84
CA ARG A 354 -27.49 34.34 -3.13
C ARG A 354 -27.14 32.96 -3.69
N CYS A 355 -27.56 32.71 -4.93
CA CYS A 355 -27.32 31.46 -5.66
C CYS A 355 -25.81 31.31 -5.87
N VAL A 356 -25.12 30.74 -4.89
CA VAL A 356 -23.71 30.38 -5.00
C VAL A 356 -23.68 28.89 -5.30
N ASP A 357 -23.22 28.54 -6.50
CA ASP A 357 -22.96 27.17 -6.86
C ASP A 357 -21.93 26.55 -5.91
N LEU A 358 -21.98 25.23 -5.76
CA LEU A 358 -21.03 24.52 -4.92
C LEU A 358 -19.70 24.42 -5.66
N GLU A 359 -18.63 24.92 -5.07
CA GLU A 359 -17.30 24.87 -5.66
C GLU A 359 -16.49 23.70 -5.08
N PRO A 360 -15.43 23.21 -5.75
CA PRO A 360 -14.66 22.06 -5.27
C PRO A 360 -14.04 22.23 -3.87
N TRP A 361 -13.74 23.47 -3.47
CA TRP A 361 -13.18 23.78 -2.15
C TRP A 361 -14.23 23.92 -1.03
N ASP A 362 -15.51 23.81 -1.36
CA ASP A 362 -16.61 23.89 -0.40
C ASP A 362 -17.01 22.53 0.17
N GLU A 363 -16.88 21.47 -0.63
CA GLU A 363 -17.34 20.13 -0.26
C GLU A 363 -16.76 19.67 1.10
N PRO A 364 -15.43 19.75 1.37
CA PRO A 364 -14.89 19.28 2.65
C PRO A 364 -15.41 20.08 3.85
N TYR A 365 -15.66 21.38 3.68
CA TYR A 365 -16.14 22.26 4.74
C TYR A 365 -17.58 21.94 5.13
N TYR A 366 -18.49 21.95 4.15
CA TYR A 366 -19.91 21.76 4.43
C TYR A 366 -20.23 20.30 4.80
N THR A 367 -19.56 19.31 4.22
CA THR A 367 -19.73 17.91 4.66
C THR A 367 -19.30 17.72 6.11
N ALA A 368 -18.19 18.35 6.54
CA ALA A 368 -17.77 18.32 7.93
C ALA A 368 -18.75 19.03 8.88
N MET A 369 -19.32 20.17 8.46
CA MET A 369 -20.37 20.85 9.23
C MET A 369 -21.59 19.96 9.43
N ILE A 370 -22.05 19.27 8.37
CA ILE A 370 -23.22 18.38 8.45
C ILE A 370 -22.91 17.17 9.34
N LYS A 371 -21.73 16.55 9.18
CA LYS A 371 -21.32 15.40 10.01
C LYS A 371 -21.25 15.79 11.49
N SER A 372 -20.69 16.96 11.79
CA SER A 372 -20.58 17.48 13.15
C SER A 372 -21.95 17.73 13.78
N SER A 373 -22.88 18.36 13.05
CA SER A 373 -24.22 18.66 13.55
C SER A 373 -25.11 17.41 13.71
N ALA A 374 -24.93 16.39 12.87
CA ALA A 374 -25.73 15.18 12.91
C ALA A 374 -25.34 14.23 14.06
N TYR A 375 -24.05 14.12 14.38
CA TYR A 375 -23.55 13.05 15.26
C TYR A 375 -22.84 13.51 16.54
N ASN A 376 -22.46 14.79 16.66
CA ASN A 376 -21.77 15.36 17.82
C ASN A 376 -20.67 14.43 18.39
N LEU A 377 -19.77 13.96 17.51
CA LEU A 377 -18.71 13.01 17.85
C LEU A 377 -17.48 13.76 18.36
N ASP A 378 -17.16 13.55 19.63
CA ASP A 378 -15.88 13.99 20.18
C ASP A 378 -14.84 12.88 19.98
N SER A 379 -13.84 13.16 19.13
CA SER A 379 -12.75 12.22 18.82
C SER A 379 -11.97 11.80 20.07
N SER A 380 -11.86 12.66 21.08
CA SER A 380 -11.19 12.34 22.34
C SER A 380 -11.98 11.34 23.19
N VAL A 381 -13.31 11.46 23.19
CA VAL A 381 -14.22 10.52 23.86
C VAL A 381 -14.24 9.18 23.13
N VAL A 382 -14.16 9.18 21.81
CA VAL A 382 -14.08 7.92 21.03
C VAL A 382 -12.75 7.21 21.29
N ALA A 383 -11.64 7.94 21.23
CA ALA A 383 -10.31 7.38 21.45
C ALA A 383 -10.10 6.82 22.87
N SER A 384 -10.90 7.25 23.85
CA SER A 384 -10.82 6.73 25.22
C SER A 384 -11.20 5.25 25.34
N TYR A 385 -11.88 4.66 24.34
CA TYR A 385 -12.25 3.24 24.29
C TYR A 385 -11.24 2.35 23.55
N PHE A 386 -10.24 2.93 22.90
CA PHE A 386 -9.32 2.23 21.99
C PHE A 386 -7.87 2.36 22.46
N SER A 387 -7.58 1.85 23.66
CA SER A 387 -6.18 1.74 24.07
C SER A 387 -5.46 0.69 23.22
N LEU A 388 -4.22 0.98 22.79
CA LEU A 388 -3.47 0.11 21.90
C LEU A 388 -3.37 -1.35 22.39
N PRO A 389 -3.10 -1.64 23.68
CA PRO A 389 -3.12 -3.01 24.19
C PRO A 389 -4.46 -3.71 24.00
N GLN A 390 -5.58 -3.03 24.26
CA GLN A 390 -6.92 -3.60 24.05
C GLN A 390 -7.20 -3.86 22.57
N CYS A 391 -6.75 -2.97 21.68
CA CYS A 391 -6.90 -3.15 20.24
C CYS A 391 -6.15 -4.42 19.78
N ILE A 392 -4.93 -4.65 20.27
CA ILE A 392 -4.15 -5.88 19.99
C ILE A 392 -4.88 -7.13 20.51
N GLU A 393 -5.45 -7.08 21.71
CA GLU A 393 -6.29 -8.18 22.22
C GLU A 393 -7.53 -8.41 21.35
N GLY A 394 -8.12 -7.35 20.80
CA GLY A 394 -9.19 -7.44 19.82
C GLY A 394 -8.79 -8.24 18.57
N LEU A 395 -7.59 -8.00 18.05
CA LEU A 395 -7.03 -8.77 16.93
C LEU A 395 -6.88 -10.25 17.29
N LYS A 396 -6.29 -10.57 18.46
CA LYS A 396 -6.14 -11.96 18.93
C LYS A 396 -7.47 -12.69 19.06
N LEU A 397 -8.48 -12.02 19.62
CA LEU A 397 -9.84 -12.57 19.76
C LEU A 397 -10.48 -12.88 18.42
N LEU A 398 -10.28 -12.02 17.41
CA LEU A 398 -10.79 -12.25 16.06
C LEU A 398 -10.16 -13.48 15.43
N VAL A 399 -8.83 -13.61 15.49
CA VAL A 399 -8.13 -14.76 14.91
C VAL A 399 -8.59 -16.07 15.53
N LYS A 400 -8.71 -16.10 16.86
CA LYS A 400 -9.23 -17.26 17.58
C LYS A 400 -10.65 -17.61 17.16
N SER A 401 -11.50 -16.61 16.99
CA SER A 401 -12.92 -16.82 16.66
C SER A 401 -13.13 -17.24 15.21
N LEU A 402 -12.34 -16.71 14.28
CA LEU A 402 -12.50 -16.94 12.84
C LEU A 402 -11.74 -18.19 12.36
N PHE A 403 -10.55 -18.44 12.91
CA PHE A 403 -9.62 -19.46 12.39
C PHE A 403 -9.21 -20.51 13.43
N GLY A 404 -9.70 -20.42 14.68
CA GLY A 404 -9.29 -21.36 15.74
C GLY A 404 -7.82 -21.24 16.18
N ALA A 405 -7.06 -20.28 15.61
CA ALA A 405 -5.66 -20.05 15.91
C ALA A 405 -5.46 -19.00 17.00
N ASN A 406 -4.37 -19.09 17.75
CA ASN A 406 -4.00 -18.15 18.81
C ASN A 406 -2.79 -17.34 18.39
N PHE A 407 -2.76 -16.10 18.86
CA PHE A 407 -1.62 -15.21 18.66
C PHE A 407 -0.93 -15.00 20.00
N ASP A 408 0.21 -15.64 20.17
CA ASP A 408 0.96 -15.66 21.43
C ASP A 408 2.14 -14.70 21.35
N SER A 409 2.26 -13.80 22.33
CA SER A 409 3.43 -12.94 22.45
C SER A 409 4.62 -13.78 22.88
N ILE A 410 5.69 -13.77 22.09
CA ILE A 410 6.89 -14.56 22.35
C ILE A 410 8.11 -13.64 22.52
N PRO A 411 9.09 -14.02 23.36
CA PRO A 411 10.30 -13.23 23.50
C PRO A 411 11.11 -13.23 22.20
N MET A 412 11.77 -12.12 21.92
CA MET A 412 12.75 -12.03 20.85
C MET A 412 14.04 -12.75 21.25
N ALA A 413 14.67 -13.44 20.29
CA ALA A 413 16.00 -13.97 20.51
C ALA A 413 17.04 -12.83 20.62
N PRO A 414 18.21 -13.08 21.24
CA PRO A 414 19.24 -12.06 21.36
C PRO A 414 19.66 -11.51 19.98
N GLY A 415 19.64 -10.18 19.81
CA GLY A 415 20.00 -9.51 18.55
C GLY A 415 18.94 -9.56 17.44
N GLU A 416 17.77 -10.16 17.69
CA GLU A 416 16.69 -10.29 16.70
C GLU A 416 15.98 -8.95 16.40
N SER A 417 15.88 -8.09 17.42
CA SER A 417 15.16 -6.82 17.34
C SER A 417 15.99 -5.68 16.74
N TRP A 418 15.34 -4.80 15.97
CA TRP A 418 15.90 -3.51 15.55
C TRP A 418 15.59 -2.36 16.51
N HIS A 419 14.62 -2.52 17.42
CA HIS A 419 14.22 -1.48 18.36
C HIS A 419 13.53 -2.07 19.61
N PRO A 420 13.80 -1.57 20.83
CA PRO A 420 13.28 -2.17 22.08
C PRO A 420 11.75 -2.20 22.19
N ASP A 421 11.06 -1.28 21.51
CA ASP A 421 9.59 -1.21 21.51
C ASP A 421 8.91 -2.18 20.53
N VAL A 422 9.66 -2.96 19.75
CA VAL A 422 9.09 -3.92 18.80
C VAL A 422 8.67 -5.18 19.55
N LEU A 423 7.47 -5.66 19.27
CA LEU A 423 6.93 -6.90 19.84
C LEU A 423 6.97 -8.01 18.80
N LYS A 424 7.07 -9.26 19.26
CA LYS A 424 6.96 -10.45 18.42
C LYS A 424 5.80 -11.32 18.86
N MET A 425 5.03 -11.80 17.89
CA MET A 425 3.92 -12.71 18.10
C MET A 425 4.06 -13.93 17.19
N CYS A 426 3.68 -15.10 17.69
CA CYS A 426 3.54 -16.33 16.92
C CYS A 426 2.06 -16.60 16.67
N LEU A 427 1.71 -16.89 15.42
CA LEU A 427 0.40 -17.43 15.10
C LEU A 427 0.47 -18.95 15.25
N HIS A 428 -0.32 -19.53 16.15
CA HIS A 428 -0.30 -20.96 16.46
C HIS A 428 -1.69 -21.58 16.33
N HIS A 429 -1.82 -22.64 15.55
CA HIS A 429 -3.05 -23.42 15.45
C HIS A 429 -2.90 -24.75 16.21
N PRO A 430 -3.87 -25.14 17.06
CA PRO A 430 -3.74 -26.32 17.93
C PRO A 430 -3.44 -27.64 17.19
N GLU A 431 -3.93 -27.79 15.95
CA GLU A 431 -3.77 -29.03 15.17
C GLU A 431 -2.60 -28.95 14.18
N GLU A 432 -2.29 -27.77 13.66
CA GLU A 432 -1.29 -27.59 12.60
C GLU A 432 0.08 -27.17 13.16
N GLY A 433 0.12 -26.61 14.36
CA GLY A 433 1.33 -26.05 14.97
C GLY A 433 1.50 -24.57 14.66
N ASP A 434 2.75 -24.12 14.63
CA ASP A 434 3.07 -22.72 14.36
C ASP A 434 2.81 -22.42 12.89
N LEU A 435 2.09 -21.33 12.63
CA LEU A 435 1.65 -20.90 11.32
C LEU A 435 2.48 -19.76 10.73
N GLY A 436 3.22 -19.03 11.57
CA GLY A 436 4.05 -17.91 11.16
C GLY A 436 4.35 -16.94 12.29
N TYR A 437 5.14 -15.91 11.99
CA TYR A 437 5.59 -14.92 12.96
C TYR A 437 5.30 -13.49 12.51
N LEU A 438 4.89 -12.66 13.47
CA LEU A 438 4.53 -11.27 13.26
C LEU A 438 5.32 -10.36 14.18
N TYR A 439 6.04 -9.40 13.61
CA TYR A 439 6.63 -8.28 14.36
C TYR A 439 5.66 -7.09 14.36
N LEU A 440 5.55 -6.42 15.51
CA LEU A 440 4.74 -5.21 15.66
C LEU A 440 5.64 -4.04 16.03
N ASP A 441 5.81 -3.10 15.11
CA ASP A 441 6.57 -1.87 15.29
C ASP A 441 5.61 -0.66 15.23
N LEU A 442 5.01 -0.35 16.38
CA LEU A 442 3.76 0.43 16.43
C LEU A 442 3.94 1.93 16.63
N TYR A 443 5.07 2.36 17.18
CA TYR A 443 5.26 3.73 17.67
C TYR A 443 6.05 4.59 16.68
N SER A 444 5.73 5.90 16.65
CA SER A 444 6.49 6.88 15.89
C SER A 444 7.87 7.11 16.51
N ARG A 445 8.88 7.30 15.65
CA ARG A 445 10.23 7.72 16.07
C ARG A 445 10.95 8.43 14.93
N LYS A 446 11.94 9.26 15.27
CA LYS A 446 12.74 10.01 14.29
C LYS A 446 13.45 9.05 13.32
N GLY A 447 13.26 9.29 12.02
CA GLY A 447 13.94 8.53 10.96
C GLY A 447 13.26 7.22 10.57
N LYS A 448 12.12 6.86 11.18
CA LYS A 448 11.25 5.77 10.74
C LYS A 448 10.34 6.24 9.59
N TYR A 449 10.01 5.33 8.68
CA TYR A 449 8.98 5.47 7.66
C TYR A 449 7.69 6.06 8.27
N PRO A 450 7.14 7.16 7.72
CA PRO A 450 6.03 7.89 8.34
C PRO A 450 4.65 7.27 8.11
N GLY A 451 4.52 6.33 7.17
CA GLY A 451 3.26 5.67 6.84
C GLY A 451 2.94 4.47 7.74
N CYS A 452 1.85 3.77 7.43
CA CYS A 452 1.60 2.42 7.88
C CYS A 452 1.86 1.44 6.73
N ALA A 453 2.37 0.26 7.03
CA ALA A 453 2.56 -0.78 6.03
C ALA A 453 2.82 -2.15 6.67
N THR A 454 2.48 -3.17 5.91
CA THR A 454 2.87 -4.56 6.14
C THR A 454 4.09 -4.90 5.29
N PHE A 455 5.18 -5.31 5.94
CA PHE A 455 6.41 -5.75 5.28
C PHE A 455 6.52 -7.27 5.37
N ALA A 456 6.80 -7.92 4.25
CA ALA A 456 7.29 -9.29 4.26
C ALA A 456 8.76 -9.31 4.72
N ILE A 457 9.15 -10.37 5.42
CA ILE A 457 10.55 -10.68 5.74
C ILE A 457 10.91 -12.05 5.15
N LYS A 458 9.95 -12.97 5.17
CA LYS A 458 10.08 -14.32 4.64
C LYS A 458 8.72 -14.83 4.16
N GLY A 459 8.68 -15.39 2.96
CA GLY A 459 7.47 -16.01 2.40
C GLY A 459 7.27 -17.44 2.89
N GLY A 460 6.01 -17.90 2.89
CA GLY A 460 5.66 -19.29 3.10
C GLY A 460 5.94 -20.11 1.84
N ARG A 461 6.64 -21.23 1.96
CA ARG A 461 6.89 -22.16 0.84
C ARG A 461 7.24 -23.56 1.34
N GLU A 462 7.03 -24.56 0.49
CA GLU A 462 7.48 -25.92 0.76
C GLU A 462 8.98 -26.06 0.45
N ILE A 463 9.78 -26.47 1.43
CA ILE A 463 11.22 -26.74 1.25
C ILE A 463 11.40 -28.20 0.80
N SER A 464 10.67 -29.11 1.45
CA SER A 464 10.63 -30.53 1.13
C SER A 464 9.29 -31.12 1.55
N ASP A 465 9.02 -32.37 1.17
CA ASP A 465 7.83 -33.12 1.57
C ASP A 465 7.59 -33.17 3.11
N THR A 466 8.61 -32.84 3.91
CA THR A 466 8.56 -32.86 5.38
C THR A 466 8.81 -31.51 6.03
N GLU A 467 9.18 -30.48 5.26
CA GLU A 467 9.61 -29.19 5.81
C GLU A 467 8.93 -28.03 5.06
N TYR A 468 8.33 -27.13 5.85
CA TYR A 468 7.67 -25.94 5.36
C TYR A 468 8.32 -24.70 5.97
N GLN A 469 8.66 -23.74 5.12
CA GLN A 469 9.14 -22.44 5.56
C GLN A 469 7.96 -21.62 6.08
N LEU A 470 8.00 -21.23 7.36
CA LEU A 470 6.95 -20.39 7.92
C LEU A 470 7.11 -18.91 7.50
N PRO A 471 6.01 -18.23 7.12
CA PRO A 471 6.04 -16.82 6.78
C PRO A 471 6.38 -15.94 7.99
N VAL A 472 7.09 -14.85 7.73
CA VAL A 472 7.47 -13.84 8.73
C VAL A 472 7.14 -12.45 8.18
N MET A 473 6.33 -11.71 8.94
CA MET A 473 5.83 -10.39 8.55
C MET A 473 6.14 -9.35 9.62
N ALA A 474 6.18 -8.07 9.25
CA ALA A 474 6.27 -6.94 10.17
C ALA A 474 5.18 -5.91 9.88
N LEU A 475 4.42 -5.55 10.90
CA LEU A 475 3.46 -4.44 10.87
C LEU A 475 4.10 -3.18 11.43
N VAL A 476 4.12 -2.14 10.61
CA VAL A 476 4.77 -0.86 10.92
C VAL A 476 3.71 0.24 11.00
N PHE A 477 3.64 0.92 12.14
CA PHE A 477 2.76 2.07 12.37
C PHE A 477 3.50 3.24 13.01
N ASN A 478 2.85 4.40 13.06
CA ASN A 478 3.39 5.64 13.66
C ASN A 478 2.48 6.23 14.71
N PHE A 479 1.94 5.39 15.61
CA PHE A 479 1.11 5.90 16.69
C PHE A 479 1.92 6.79 17.64
N SER A 480 1.35 7.95 17.94
CA SER A 480 2.02 8.97 18.74
C SER A 480 1.88 8.66 20.23
N ARG A 481 3.00 8.67 20.95
CA ARG A 481 3.00 8.53 22.41
C ARG A 481 2.53 9.84 23.05
N PRO A 482 1.51 9.84 23.91
CA PRO A 482 1.15 11.03 24.68
C PRO A 482 2.31 11.44 25.59
N HIS A 483 2.53 12.73 25.78
CA HIS A 483 3.53 13.24 26.72
C HIS A 483 3.20 12.87 28.19
N ASP A 484 1.90 12.73 28.50
CA ASP A 484 1.40 12.61 29.88
C ASP A 484 0.80 11.23 30.24
N SER A 485 0.83 10.26 29.32
CA SER A 485 0.24 8.92 29.52
C SER A 485 1.13 7.83 28.96
N SER A 486 1.32 6.76 29.74
CA SER A 486 2.04 5.56 29.30
C SER A 486 1.33 4.79 28.18
N THR A 487 0.01 4.97 28.04
CA THR A 487 -0.82 4.18 27.14
C THR A 487 -1.26 5.00 25.93
N VAL A 488 -0.91 4.52 24.73
CA VAL A 488 -1.37 5.06 23.45
C VAL A 488 -2.85 4.74 23.26
N ARG A 489 -3.60 5.74 22.79
CA ARG A 489 -5.01 5.64 22.44
C ARG A 489 -5.17 5.94 20.96
N LEU A 490 -5.89 5.08 20.26
CA LEU A 490 -6.14 5.22 18.83
C LEU A 490 -7.43 5.99 18.62
N ASN A 491 -7.44 6.90 17.66
CA ASN A 491 -8.71 7.34 17.09
C ASN A 491 -9.33 6.20 16.24
N HIS A 492 -10.60 6.34 15.88
CA HIS A 492 -11.31 5.27 15.14
C HIS A 492 -10.70 5.01 13.76
N GLY A 493 -10.18 6.03 13.06
CA GLY A 493 -9.47 5.84 11.79
C GLY A 493 -8.17 5.05 11.96
N GLU A 494 -7.37 5.36 12.99
CA GLU A 494 -6.16 4.59 13.34
C GLU A 494 -6.48 3.13 13.69
N LEU A 495 -7.62 2.87 14.33
CA LEU A 495 -8.10 1.50 14.59
C LEU A 495 -8.46 0.78 13.29
N GLU A 496 -9.18 1.43 12.37
CA GLU A 496 -9.51 0.85 11.07
C GLU A 496 -8.24 0.52 10.28
N THR A 497 -7.27 1.44 10.23
CA THR A 497 -5.97 1.20 9.59
C THR A 497 -5.20 0.05 10.26
N LEU A 498 -5.26 -0.07 11.60
CA LEU A 498 -4.67 -1.21 12.31
C LEU A 498 -5.24 -2.54 11.83
N PHE A 499 -6.56 -2.62 11.67
CA PHE A 499 -7.24 -3.82 11.21
C PHE A 499 -6.97 -4.09 9.73
N HIS A 500 -6.92 -3.05 8.89
CA HIS A 500 -6.58 -3.13 7.47
C HIS A 500 -5.22 -3.83 7.26
N GLU A 501 -4.16 -3.30 7.86
CA GLU A 501 -2.82 -3.88 7.73
C GLU A 501 -2.73 -5.28 8.37
N PHE A 502 -3.44 -5.49 9.47
CA PHE A 502 -3.53 -6.82 10.07
C PHE A 502 -4.19 -7.85 9.14
N GLY A 503 -5.15 -7.42 8.30
CA GLY A 503 -5.72 -8.24 7.24
C GLY A 503 -4.68 -8.68 6.21
N HIS A 504 -3.78 -7.78 5.79
CA HIS A 504 -2.64 -8.11 4.92
C HIS A 504 -1.68 -9.09 5.60
N ALA A 505 -1.31 -8.84 6.86
CA ALA A 505 -0.45 -9.74 7.61
C ALA A 505 -1.07 -11.14 7.77
N LEU A 506 -2.37 -11.23 8.06
CA LEU A 506 -3.07 -12.52 8.17
C LEU A 506 -3.16 -13.25 6.84
N HIS A 507 -3.42 -12.55 5.74
CA HIS A 507 -3.39 -13.14 4.41
C HIS A 507 -2.03 -13.81 4.14
N ALA A 508 -0.94 -13.16 4.54
CA ALA A 508 0.40 -13.73 4.43
C ALA A 508 0.66 -14.89 5.40
N LEU A 509 0.27 -14.78 6.67
CA LEU A 509 0.55 -15.80 7.69
C LEU A 509 -0.25 -17.09 7.49
N LEU A 510 -1.46 -17.00 6.95
CA LEU A 510 -2.34 -18.13 6.67
C LEU A 510 -2.11 -18.76 5.28
N SER A 511 -1.31 -18.13 4.42
CA SER A 511 -0.95 -18.65 3.09
C SER A 511 -0.16 -19.96 3.22
N ARG A 512 -0.59 -21.00 2.50
CA ARG A 512 0.04 -22.33 2.44
C ARG A 512 0.29 -22.75 1.00
N THR A 513 1.22 -22.07 0.35
CA THR A 513 1.62 -22.32 -1.04
C THR A 513 2.85 -23.22 -1.10
N ASP A 514 2.95 -24.01 -2.15
CA ASP A 514 4.12 -24.84 -2.44
C ASP A 514 5.32 -23.95 -2.82
N TYR A 515 5.05 -22.84 -3.53
CA TYR A 515 6.06 -21.92 -4.06
C TYR A 515 5.99 -20.54 -3.40
N GLN A 516 7.15 -19.91 -3.16
CA GLN A 516 7.21 -18.55 -2.65
C GLN A 516 6.59 -17.55 -3.65
N HIS A 517 6.66 -17.83 -4.94
CA HIS A 517 6.11 -16.96 -5.98
C HIS A 517 4.63 -16.59 -5.73
N PHE A 518 3.87 -17.48 -5.06
CA PHE A 518 2.47 -17.28 -4.71
C PHE A 518 2.23 -16.98 -3.22
N SER A 519 3.29 -16.86 -2.43
CA SER A 519 3.20 -16.65 -0.99
C SER A 519 2.50 -15.33 -0.64
N GLY A 520 1.56 -15.41 0.30
CA GLY A 520 0.89 -14.28 0.92
C GLY A 520 0.17 -13.35 -0.04
N THR A 521 0.51 -12.06 -0.01
CA THR A 521 -0.20 -11.02 -0.78
C THR A 521 0.23 -10.95 -2.26
N ARG A 522 1.00 -11.94 -2.76
CA ARG A 522 1.39 -12.08 -4.18
C ARG A 522 0.23 -12.62 -5.03
N VAL A 523 -0.87 -11.89 -5.03
CA VAL A 523 -2.11 -12.17 -5.79
C VAL A 523 -2.32 -11.11 -6.88
N ALA A 524 -3.37 -11.24 -7.67
CA ALA A 524 -3.78 -10.18 -8.60
C ALA A 524 -3.94 -8.85 -7.84
N LEU A 525 -3.36 -7.77 -8.37
CA LEU A 525 -3.27 -6.49 -7.67
C LEU A 525 -4.65 -5.92 -7.31
N ASP A 526 -5.63 -6.09 -8.19
CA ASP A 526 -7.03 -5.69 -8.00
C ASP A 526 -7.83 -6.61 -7.06
N PHE A 527 -7.21 -7.67 -6.52
CA PHE A 527 -7.75 -8.52 -5.47
C PHE A 527 -7.03 -8.37 -4.12
N ALA A 528 -5.77 -7.91 -4.13
CA ALA A 528 -4.89 -7.86 -2.95
C ALA A 528 -5.49 -7.11 -1.76
N GLU A 529 -6.31 -6.08 -2.01
CA GLU A 529 -6.97 -5.27 -0.97
C GLU A 529 -8.28 -5.89 -0.44
N THR A 530 -8.73 -7.03 -0.97
CA THR A 530 -9.99 -7.63 -0.51
C THR A 530 -9.91 -8.09 0.95
N PRO A 531 -8.86 -8.82 1.39
CA PRO A 531 -8.75 -9.25 2.77
C PRO A 531 -8.56 -8.08 3.75
N SER A 532 -7.76 -7.07 3.40
CA SER A 532 -7.55 -5.88 4.25
C SER A 532 -8.85 -5.10 4.46
N ASN A 533 -9.58 -4.83 3.38
CA ASN A 533 -10.89 -4.15 3.43
C ASN A 533 -11.92 -4.94 4.25
N LEU A 534 -11.93 -6.28 4.17
CA LEU A 534 -12.79 -7.10 5.01
C LEU A 534 -12.52 -6.88 6.50
N PHE A 535 -11.25 -6.73 6.90
CA PHE A 535 -10.89 -6.50 8.28
C PHE A 535 -11.33 -5.14 8.82
N GLU A 536 -11.41 -4.12 7.97
CA GLU A 536 -11.99 -2.82 8.37
C GLU A 536 -13.44 -2.96 8.86
N TYR A 537 -14.24 -3.85 8.27
CA TYR A 537 -15.63 -4.08 8.73
C TYR A 537 -15.68 -4.59 10.18
N TYR A 538 -14.72 -5.41 10.60
CA TYR A 538 -14.66 -5.85 12.00
C TYR A 538 -14.31 -4.71 12.96
N ALA A 539 -13.53 -3.72 12.54
CA ALA A 539 -13.25 -2.50 13.32
C ALA A 539 -14.47 -1.56 13.44
N ARG A 540 -15.56 -1.86 12.72
CA ARG A 540 -16.79 -1.06 12.65
C ARG A 540 -18.00 -1.76 13.29
N ASP A 541 -17.92 -3.08 13.49
CA ASP A 541 -19.04 -3.87 14.00
C ASP A 541 -19.09 -3.84 15.53
N TYR A 542 -20.21 -3.36 16.09
CA TYR A 542 -20.41 -3.31 17.53
C TYR A 542 -20.26 -4.68 18.22
N ARG A 543 -20.64 -5.78 17.57
CA ARG A 543 -20.52 -7.15 18.12
C ARG A 543 -19.07 -7.54 18.35
N VAL A 544 -18.15 -7.01 17.54
CA VAL A 544 -16.71 -7.18 17.68
C VAL A 544 -16.16 -6.17 18.68
N LEU A 545 -16.43 -4.87 18.47
CA LEU A 545 -15.90 -3.81 19.33
C LEU A 545 -16.25 -4.02 20.81
N ARG A 546 -17.47 -4.45 21.13
CA ARG A 546 -17.89 -4.70 22.52
C ARG A 546 -17.07 -5.76 23.26
N LYS A 547 -16.28 -6.56 22.55
CA LYS A 547 -15.43 -7.62 23.14
C LYS A 547 -14.15 -7.08 23.74
N PHE A 548 -13.58 -6.01 23.16
CA PHE A 548 -12.27 -5.48 23.57
C PHE A 548 -12.27 -3.97 23.84
N ALA A 549 -13.10 -3.18 23.16
CA ALA A 549 -13.12 -1.73 23.30
C ALA A 549 -13.79 -1.33 24.62
N ARG A 550 -12.96 -0.83 25.54
CA ARG A 550 -13.37 -0.43 26.88
C ARG A 550 -12.74 0.89 27.24
N HIS A 551 -13.49 1.73 27.94
CA HIS A 551 -13.00 3.02 28.40
C HIS A 551 -11.75 2.82 29.28
N TYR A 552 -10.66 3.51 28.94
CA TYR A 552 -9.35 3.27 29.57
C TYR A 552 -9.35 3.49 31.09
N SER A 553 -10.20 4.39 31.61
CA SER A 553 -10.29 4.69 33.04
C SER A 553 -11.43 3.99 33.78
N THR A 554 -12.58 3.75 33.13
CA THR A 554 -13.78 3.20 33.81
C THR A 554 -13.97 1.71 33.52
N GLY A 555 -13.33 1.16 32.49
CA GLY A 555 -13.50 -0.23 32.05
C GLY A 555 -14.84 -0.53 31.36
N GLU A 556 -15.71 0.48 31.23
CA GLU A 556 -17.02 0.37 30.58
C GLU A 556 -16.87 0.02 29.10
N VAL A 557 -17.75 -0.85 28.61
CA VAL A 557 -17.78 -1.24 27.21
C VAL A 557 -18.22 -0.06 26.35
N ILE A 558 -17.64 0.07 25.15
CA ILE A 558 -18.06 1.10 24.19
C ILE A 558 -19.59 1.08 23.98
N PRO A 559 -20.30 2.22 24.11
CA PRO A 559 -21.75 2.24 23.93
C PRO A 559 -22.14 1.94 22.48
N GLU A 560 -23.17 1.10 22.27
CA GLU A 560 -23.68 0.80 20.93
C GLU A 560 -24.12 2.06 20.17
N LYS A 561 -24.72 3.02 20.88
CA LYS A 561 -25.12 4.31 20.32
C LYS A 561 -23.92 5.08 19.76
N LEU A 562 -22.75 5.02 20.41
CA LEU A 562 -21.54 5.69 19.95
C LEU A 562 -21.04 5.04 18.65
N VAL A 563 -21.02 3.71 18.57
CA VAL A 563 -20.64 2.97 17.36
C VAL A 563 -21.61 3.26 16.20
N LYS A 564 -22.92 3.32 16.48
CA LYS A 564 -23.93 3.71 15.47
C LYS A 564 -23.70 5.13 14.96
N SER A 565 -23.37 6.08 15.83
CA SER A 565 -23.04 7.45 15.42
C SER A 565 -21.76 7.51 14.57
N LEU A 566 -20.72 6.74 14.93
CA LEU A 566 -19.47 6.66 14.15
C LEU A 566 -19.72 6.13 12.74
N ASN A 567 -20.41 4.98 12.64
CA ASN A 567 -20.77 4.38 11.35
C ASN A 567 -21.68 5.32 10.55
N GLY A 568 -22.66 5.93 11.19
CA GLY A 568 -23.54 6.90 10.57
C GLY A 568 -22.79 8.10 9.99
N ALA A 569 -21.80 8.66 10.73
CA ALA A 569 -21.00 9.78 10.26
C ALA A 569 -20.07 9.41 9.09
N ARG A 570 -19.54 8.18 9.08
CA ARG A 570 -18.76 7.65 7.96
C ARG A 570 -19.63 7.51 6.71
N ASP A 571 -20.79 6.87 6.84
CA ASP A 571 -21.67 6.53 5.73
C ASP A 571 -22.35 7.78 5.11
N MET A 572 -22.32 8.93 5.80
CA MET A 572 -22.70 10.20 5.21
C MET A 572 -21.75 10.59 4.06
N PHE A 573 -22.36 10.91 2.92
CA PHE A 573 -21.67 11.32 1.69
C PHE A 573 -20.89 10.19 1.01
N ALA A 574 -21.23 8.93 1.33
CA ALA A 574 -20.56 7.77 0.73
C ALA A 574 -20.81 7.67 -0.78
N ALA A 575 -21.97 8.11 -1.28
CA ALA A 575 -22.24 8.11 -2.71
C ALA A 575 -21.45 9.21 -3.44
N THR A 576 -21.36 10.42 -2.87
CA THR A 576 -20.49 11.49 -3.35
C THR A 576 -19.02 11.06 -3.38
N GLU A 577 -18.52 10.45 -2.30
CA GLU A 577 -17.14 9.96 -2.24
C GLU A 577 -16.89 8.86 -3.27
N LEU A 578 -17.79 7.88 -3.41
CA LEU A 578 -17.66 6.82 -4.41
C LEU A 578 -17.68 7.39 -5.83
N GLN A 579 -18.53 8.37 -6.12
CA GLN A 579 -18.55 9.05 -7.41
C GLN A 579 -17.22 9.76 -7.70
N ARG A 580 -16.60 10.38 -6.69
CA ARG A 580 -15.26 10.99 -6.79
C ARG A 580 -14.19 9.93 -7.08
N GLN A 581 -14.21 8.80 -6.37
CA GLN A 581 -13.29 7.68 -6.62
C GLN A 581 -13.44 7.12 -8.05
N VAL A 582 -14.68 7.02 -8.57
CA VAL A 582 -14.91 6.63 -9.97
C VAL A 582 -14.26 7.62 -10.93
N ILE A 583 -14.42 8.93 -10.71
CA ILE A 583 -13.79 9.96 -11.55
C ILE A 583 -12.26 9.84 -11.50
N THR A 584 -11.68 9.72 -10.30
CA THR A 584 -10.23 9.54 -10.14
C THR A 584 -9.76 8.26 -10.83
N ALA A 585 -10.43 7.13 -10.65
CA ALA A 585 -10.12 5.86 -11.31
C ALA A 585 -10.32 5.90 -12.83
N THR A 586 -11.14 6.81 -13.34
CA THR A 586 -11.35 7.03 -14.77
C THR A 586 -10.25 7.93 -15.35
N CYS A 587 -9.84 8.97 -14.62
CA CYS A 587 -8.85 9.96 -15.07
C CYS A 587 -7.38 9.57 -14.82
N MET A 588 -7.10 8.78 -13.77
CA MET A 588 -5.75 8.35 -13.37
C MET A 588 -5.10 7.30 -14.29
N PRO A 589 -5.83 6.34 -14.89
CA PRO A 589 -5.19 5.49 -15.86
C PRO A 589 -4.95 6.34 -17.10
N SER A 590 -3.69 6.36 -17.50
CA SER A 590 -3.22 6.63 -18.86
C SER A 590 -4.09 5.99 -19.96
N ALA A 591 -5.01 5.07 -19.63
CA ALA A 591 -6.07 4.55 -20.49
C ALA A 591 -6.87 5.64 -21.23
N LEU A 592 -7.37 6.70 -20.58
CA LEU A 592 -8.20 7.68 -21.33
C LEU A 592 -7.40 8.64 -22.20
N LEU A 593 -6.21 9.05 -21.74
CA LEU A 593 -5.31 9.90 -22.52
C LEU A 593 -4.68 9.13 -23.70
N GLN A 594 -4.39 7.83 -23.55
CA GLN A 594 -3.74 7.03 -24.59
C GLN A 594 -4.73 6.33 -25.54
N LEU A 595 -5.92 5.89 -25.10
CA LEU A 595 -6.85 5.16 -25.97
C LEU A 595 -7.81 6.07 -26.77
N TYR A 596 -8.20 7.23 -26.22
CA TYR A 596 -9.32 8.00 -26.79
C TYR A 596 -9.07 9.51 -26.96
N GLY A 597 -7.88 10.00 -26.62
CA GLY A 597 -7.51 11.41 -26.75
C GLY A 597 -8.29 12.37 -25.82
N ARG A 598 -7.84 13.63 -25.74
CA ARG A 598 -8.42 14.68 -24.87
C ARG A 598 -9.94 14.87 -25.04
N SER A 599 -10.47 14.57 -26.23
CA SER A 599 -11.89 14.78 -26.57
C SER A 599 -12.84 13.78 -25.89
N TYR A 600 -12.40 12.55 -25.60
CA TYR A 600 -13.24 11.52 -24.99
C TYR A 600 -13.17 11.55 -23.46
N ALA A 601 -11.99 11.85 -22.88
CA ALA A 601 -11.88 12.19 -21.47
C ALA A 601 -12.79 13.38 -21.12
N LYS A 602 -12.88 14.38 -22.01
CA LYS A 602 -13.85 15.49 -21.90
C LYS A 602 -15.29 14.99 -21.94
N ARG A 603 -15.66 14.04 -22.81
CA ARG A 603 -17.02 13.46 -22.86
C ARG A 603 -17.38 12.66 -21.60
N ILE A 604 -16.45 11.89 -21.05
CA ILE A 604 -16.68 11.14 -19.82
C ILE A 604 -16.74 12.09 -18.62
N LEU A 605 -15.86 13.09 -18.54
CA LEU A 605 -15.99 14.17 -17.54
C LEU A 605 -17.31 14.93 -17.67
N CYS A 606 -17.77 15.23 -18.90
CA CYS A 606 -19.09 15.83 -19.14
C CYS A 606 -20.25 14.90 -18.73
N HIS A 607 -20.08 13.57 -18.81
CA HIS A 607 -21.07 12.60 -18.39
C HIS A 607 -21.10 12.40 -16.87
N LEU A 608 -19.93 12.40 -16.23
CA LEU A 608 -19.74 12.20 -14.79
C LEU A 608 -20.01 13.48 -13.99
N GLN A 609 -19.75 14.67 -14.54
CA GLN A 609 -19.98 15.99 -13.93
C GLN A 609 -20.56 17.00 -14.93
N PRO A 610 -21.86 16.94 -15.24
CA PRO A 610 -22.52 17.91 -16.11
C PRO A 610 -22.55 19.34 -15.53
N GLU A 611 -22.27 19.55 -14.25
CA GLU A 611 -22.32 20.87 -13.58
C GLU A 611 -21.01 21.67 -13.65
N LEU A 612 -19.91 21.14 -14.21
CA LEU A 612 -18.66 21.89 -14.43
C LEU A 612 -18.75 22.95 -15.56
N HIS A 613 -19.96 23.22 -16.07
CA HIS A 613 -20.24 24.28 -17.03
C HIS A 613 -20.22 25.67 -16.37
N SER A 614 -19.01 26.21 -16.16
CA SER A 614 -18.80 27.64 -16.44
C SER A 614 -17.83 27.75 -17.63
N GLU A 615 -18.35 28.16 -18.78
CA GLU A 615 -17.65 28.25 -20.06
C GLU A 615 -16.55 29.33 -20.14
N GLN A 616 -15.89 29.70 -19.03
CA GLN A 616 -14.90 30.80 -19.03
C GLN A 616 -13.48 30.46 -18.56
N ASN A 617 -13.18 29.26 -18.04
CA ASN A 617 -11.84 28.99 -17.46
C ASN A 617 -10.98 27.92 -18.16
N PHE A 618 -11.34 27.46 -19.37
CA PHE A 618 -10.51 26.52 -20.15
C PHE A 618 -10.08 27.04 -21.53
N CYS A 619 -10.34 28.31 -21.85
CA CYS A 619 -10.07 28.90 -23.17
C CYS A 619 -9.12 30.11 -23.05
N SER A 620 -7.85 29.86 -22.73
CA SER A 620 -6.78 30.86 -22.88
C SER A 620 -5.38 30.22 -22.88
N MET A 621 -5.15 29.29 -23.80
CA MET A 621 -3.80 29.05 -24.33
C MET A 621 -3.92 28.95 -25.85
N GLU A 622 -3.72 30.10 -26.51
CA GLU A 622 -3.62 30.20 -27.96
C GLU A 622 -2.47 29.33 -28.48
N GLU A 623 -2.76 28.49 -29.47
CA GLU A 623 -1.75 27.79 -30.27
C GLU A 623 -0.94 28.81 -31.09
N PRO A 624 0.41 28.78 -31.05
CA PRO A 624 1.18 29.42 -32.10
C PRO A 624 1.09 28.56 -33.36
N LYS A 625 0.30 29.03 -34.34
CA LYS A 625 0.37 28.63 -35.74
C LYS A 625 1.80 28.83 -36.27
N ASN A 626 2.43 27.78 -36.79
CA ASN A 626 3.43 27.85 -37.86
C ASN A 626 3.48 26.47 -38.55
N ARG A 627 2.86 26.32 -39.72
CA ARG A 627 3.44 26.45 -41.07
C ARG A 627 4.55 25.42 -41.34
N LEU A 628 4.21 24.47 -42.22
CA LEU A 628 5.14 23.69 -43.03
C LEU A 628 6.22 24.60 -43.64
N ILE A 629 7.44 24.08 -43.77
CA ILE A 629 8.25 23.99 -45.01
C ILE A 629 9.55 23.21 -44.71
N CYS A 630 9.82 22.22 -45.58
CA CYS A 630 10.98 21.34 -45.73
C CYS A 630 11.25 20.25 -44.68
#